data_AF-A0A9P4IVM4-F1
#
_entry.id   AF-A0A9P4IVM4-F1
#
_cell.length_a   1.000
_cell.length_b   1.000
_cell.length_c   1.000
_cell.angle_alpha   90.00
_cell.angle_beta   90.00
_cell.angle_gamma   90.00
#
_symmetry.space_group_name_H-M   'P 1'
#
loop_
_entity.id
_entity.type
_entity.pdbx_description
1 polymer ?
#
loop_
_entity_poly.entity_id
_entity_poly.type
_entity_poly.pdbx_seq_one_letter_code
_entity_poly.pdbx_strand_id
1 'polypeptide(L)'
;MSRQHRGQVIEEPNPLDLTGLCLLSLDGGGIRGLSTLYIIRRIMARLNGRRRRFGQPPVKPCDVFDVIGGTSTGGLIAIMLGRLEMDIDECMRAYVNFAGMSFRDAVDTSALEGDVRPRFHSTHLHNAAVALVKHNGISEQTLLNDGSERKCKTFVCAVDSSTKHLVRLRDYSLEDEISIAVTVQDAICATFAATTFFEPVKIGNRTFCSGILGANNPAQEIEEEASNIWCPSKSGVIDIVKCFLSVGTGNPGSQPFSNIMSEYLNKDLFDLVAETERTEKSCAARWAELLDDKRYFRFNVEQGLQDVGLYEYNAEKRGLIEGATESYLLHQAQKFNTRDCVLNLHQKLKIIHCQIFGTC
;
A
#
# COMPACT_ATOMS: atom_id res chain seq x y z
N MET A 1 -18.50 -6.02 60.09
CA MET A 1 -17.69 -5.55 58.95
C MET A 1 -17.60 -6.66 57.92
N SER A 2 -18.55 -6.71 56.99
CA SER A 2 -18.60 -7.66 55.88
C SER A 2 -17.69 -7.17 54.76
N ARG A 3 -16.64 -7.94 54.44
CA ARG A 3 -15.80 -7.73 53.26
C ARG A 3 -16.58 -8.15 52.02
N GLN A 4 -17.06 -7.18 51.24
CA GLN A 4 -17.54 -7.42 49.88
C GLN A 4 -16.37 -7.93 49.02
N HIS A 5 -16.49 -9.16 48.52
CA HIS A 5 -15.72 -9.64 47.38
C HIS A 5 -16.11 -8.80 46.16
N ARG A 6 -15.19 -7.95 45.67
CA ARG A 6 -15.28 -7.42 44.30
C ARG A 6 -15.06 -8.61 43.37
N GLY A 7 -16.14 -9.09 42.76
CA GLY A 7 -16.05 -10.02 41.64
C GLY A 7 -15.20 -9.39 40.54
N GLN A 8 -14.22 -10.14 40.05
CA GLN A 8 -13.56 -9.81 38.78
C GLN A 8 -14.64 -9.87 37.70
N VAL A 9 -15.03 -8.71 37.17
CA VAL A 9 -15.77 -8.65 35.92
C VAL A 9 -14.81 -9.17 34.86
N ILE A 10 -15.04 -10.39 34.37
CA ILE A 10 -14.39 -10.89 33.18
C ILE A 10 -15.04 -10.11 32.04
N GLU A 11 -14.38 -9.05 31.57
CA GLU A 11 -14.81 -8.36 30.34
C GLU A 11 -14.82 -9.38 29.21
N GLU A 12 -15.96 -9.50 28.53
CA GLU A 12 -16.02 -10.33 27.33
C GLU A 12 -15.03 -9.79 26.28
N PRO A 13 -14.26 -10.66 25.62
CA PRO A 13 -13.29 -10.23 24.63
C PRO A 13 -13.99 -9.48 23.50
N ASN A 14 -13.46 -8.32 23.11
CA ASN A 14 -13.98 -7.53 22.01
C ASN A 14 -14.03 -8.42 20.74
N PRO A 15 -15.19 -8.60 20.08
CA PRO A 15 -15.32 -9.46 18.90
C PRO A 15 -14.32 -9.12 17.79
N LEU A 16 -13.92 -7.85 17.66
CA LEU A 16 -12.93 -7.41 16.68
C LEU A 16 -11.53 -7.96 16.93
N ASP A 17 -11.21 -8.36 18.17
CA ASP A 17 -9.95 -9.03 18.49
C ASP A 17 -9.92 -10.47 17.98
N LEU A 18 -11.06 -11.04 17.63
CA LEU A 18 -11.19 -12.41 17.12
C LEU A 18 -11.32 -12.40 15.59
N THR A 19 -12.29 -11.66 15.09
CA THR A 19 -12.75 -11.75 13.69
C THR A 19 -12.70 -10.44 12.93
N GLY A 20 -12.31 -9.34 13.60
CA GLY A 20 -12.27 -8.03 12.95
C GLY A 20 -11.18 -7.96 11.89
N LEU A 21 -11.37 -7.13 10.86
CA LEU A 21 -10.53 -7.06 9.68
C LEU A 21 -9.35 -6.09 9.85
N CYS A 22 -8.21 -6.45 9.26
CA CYS A 22 -7.02 -5.62 9.14
C CYS A 22 -6.82 -5.19 7.68
N LEU A 23 -6.95 -3.90 7.40
CA LEU A 23 -6.86 -3.34 6.06
C LEU A 23 -5.54 -2.56 5.90
N LEU A 24 -4.90 -2.67 4.73
CA LEU A 24 -3.69 -1.91 4.38
C LEU A 24 -3.86 -1.17 3.04
N SER A 25 -3.78 0.15 3.09
CA SER A 25 -3.77 1.05 1.91
C SER A 25 -2.38 1.64 1.70
N LEU A 26 -1.87 1.57 0.47
CA LEU A 26 -0.52 2.03 0.10
C LEU A 26 -0.56 3.03 -1.05
N ASP A 27 -0.12 4.26 -0.77
CA ASP A 27 -0.11 5.32 -1.77
C ASP A 27 0.91 5.09 -2.89
N GLY A 28 0.66 5.70 -4.05
CA GLY A 28 1.68 5.91 -5.08
C GLY A 28 2.63 7.06 -4.75
N GLY A 29 3.77 7.11 -5.44
CA GLY A 29 4.76 8.18 -5.23
C GLY A 29 6.19 7.91 -5.70
N GLY A 30 6.40 6.97 -6.63
CA GLY A 30 7.72 6.66 -7.15
C GLY A 30 8.68 6.17 -6.06
N ILE A 31 9.98 6.47 -6.18
CA ILE A 31 11.05 6.04 -5.25
C ILE A 31 10.75 6.32 -3.78
N ARG A 32 9.92 7.33 -3.49
CA ARG A 32 9.49 7.68 -2.14
C ARG A 32 8.68 6.57 -1.45
N GLY A 33 8.24 5.53 -2.18
CA GLY A 33 7.75 4.29 -1.57
C GLY A 33 8.74 3.58 -0.66
N LEU A 34 10.04 3.92 -0.69
CA LEU A 34 10.97 3.52 0.37
C LEU A 34 10.53 4.03 1.74
N SER A 35 9.93 5.22 1.83
CA SER A 35 9.35 5.74 3.07
C SER A 35 8.23 4.82 3.57
N THR A 36 7.31 4.43 2.68
CA THR A 36 6.25 3.45 2.96
C THR A 36 6.84 2.16 3.52
N LEU A 37 7.86 1.61 2.87
CA LEU A 37 8.53 0.39 3.30
C LEU A 37 9.22 0.54 4.66
N TYR A 38 9.87 1.68 4.94
CA TYR A 38 10.47 1.95 6.24
C TYR A 38 9.44 2.05 7.37
N ILE A 39 8.28 2.64 7.11
CA ILE A 39 7.14 2.70 8.04
C ILE A 39 6.62 1.29 8.34
N ILE A 40 6.34 0.50 7.30
CA ILE A 40 5.87 -0.89 7.45
C ILE A 40 6.91 -1.73 8.19
N ARG A 41 8.20 -1.59 7.85
CA ARG A 41 9.32 -2.26 8.54
C ARG A 41 9.33 -1.94 10.03
N ARG A 42 9.12 -0.68 10.41
CA ARG A 42 9.03 -0.28 11.83
C ARG A 42 7.86 -0.94 12.54
N ILE A 43 6.68 -1.01 11.91
CA ILE A 43 5.49 -1.65 12.47
C ILE A 43 5.71 -3.15 12.63
N MET A 44 6.12 -3.83 11.55
CA MET A 44 6.34 -5.28 11.54
C MET A 44 7.47 -5.71 12.49
N ALA A 45 8.58 -4.96 12.55
CA ALA A 45 9.67 -5.25 13.49
C ALA A 45 9.22 -5.14 14.95
N ARG A 46 8.42 -4.12 15.30
CA ARG A 46 7.86 -3.98 16.65
C ARG A 46 6.82 -5.05 16.96
N LEU A 47 5.95 -5.39 16.01
CA LEU A 47 4.96 -6.46 16.14
C LEU A 47 5.64 -7.81 16.37
N ASN A 48 6.55 -8.21 15.50
CA ASN A 48 7.31 -9.47 15.63
C ASN A 48 8.22 -9.46 16.87
N GLY A 49 8.76 -8.30 17.26
CA GLY A 49 9.48 -8.14 18.51
C GLY A 49 8.60 -8.43 19.73
N ARG A 50 7.34 -8.01 19.73
CA ARG A 50 6.37 -8.36 20.80
C ARG A 50 6.01 -9.83 20.77
N ARG A 51 5.68 -10.38 19.59
CA ARG A 51 5.36 -11.81 19.41
C ARG A 51 6.46 -12.71 19.98
N ARG A 52 7.73 -12.41 19.67
CA ARG A 52 8.89 -13.14 20.24
C ARG A 52 8.95 -13.08 21.77
N ARG A 53 8.63 -11.95 22.40
CA ARG A 53 8.59 -11.84 23.88
C ARG A 53 7.52 -12.73 24.51
N PHE A 54 6.47 -13.06 23.76
CA PHE A 54 5.41 -14.00 24.16
C PHE A 54 5.60 -15.41 23.57
N GLY A 55 6.79 -15.74 23.05
CA GLY A 55 7.07 -17.07 22.49
C GLY A 55 6.37 -17.38 21.16
N GLN A 56 5.79 -16.39 20.50
CA GLN A 56 5.05 -16.57 19.25
C GLN A 56 5.97 -16.39 18.02
N PRO A 57 5.75 -17.16 16.93
CA PRO A 57 6.55 -17.04 15.71
C PRO A 57 6.33 -15.68 15.02
N PRO A 58 7.32 -15.18 14.26
CA PRO A 58 7.13 -13.98 13.46
C PRO A 58 6.05 -14.21 12.40
N VAL A 59 5.42 -13.12 11.96
CA VAL A 59 4.40 -13.10 10.91
C VAL A 59 4.84 -12.17 9.79
N LYS A 60 4.41 -12.48 8.55
CA LYS A 60 4.57 -11.63 7.38
C LYS A 60 3.39 -10.65 7.25
N PRO A 61 3.49 -9.60 6.42
CA PRO A 61 2.36 -8.68 6.22
C PRO A 61 1.07 -9.37 5.77
N CYS A 62 1.13 -10.34 4.84
CA CYS A 62 -0.02 -11.14 4.41
C CYS A 62 -0.66 -12.01 5.51
N ASP A 63 0.04 -12.27 6.62
CA ASP A 63 -0.55 -12.96 7.78
C ASP A 63 -1.33 -12.01 8.69
N VAL A 64 -1.06 -10.71 8.59
CA VAL A 64 -1.59 -9.66 9.47
C VAL A 64 -2.80 -9.01 8.83
N PHE A 65 -2.68 -8.63 7.55
CA PHE A 65 -3.70 -7.90 6.81
C PHE A 65 -4.58 -8.85 6.00
N ASP A 66 -5.89 -8.63 6.09
CA ASP A 66 -6.91 -9.39 5.37
C ASP A 66 -7.08 -8.85 3.94
N VAL A 67 -6.80 -7.56 3.72
CA VAL A 67 -6.63 -6.96 2.38
C VAL A 67 -5.47 -5.98 2.32
N ILE A 68 -4.70 -6.03 1.24
CA ILE A 68 -3.66 -5.07 0.89
C ILE A 68 -3.96 -4.50 -0.49
N GLY A 69 -4.07 -3.19 -0.58
CA GLY A 69 -4.35 -2.47 -1.82
C GLY A 69 -3.38 -1.33 -2.03
N GLY A 70 -3.06 -1.05 -3.29
CA GLY A 70 -2.07 -0.03 -3.61
C GLY A 70 -2.19 0.56 -5.00
N THR A 71 -1.66 1.76 -5.14
CA THR A 71 -1.57 2.48 -6.42
C THR A 71 -0.12 2.73 -6.78
N SER A 72 0.25 2.57 -8.06
CA SER A 72 1.62 2.86 -8.52
C SER A 72 2.67 2.07 -7.73
N THR A 73 3.67 2.74 -7.16
CA THR A 73 4.62 2.13 -6.24
C THR A 73 3.93 1.41 -5.07
N GLY A 74 2.86 1.96 -4.50
CA GLY A 74 2.07 1.29 -3.48
C GLY A 74 1.44 -0.01 -3.99
N GLY A 75 1.03 -0.05 -5.26
CA GLY A 75 0.51 -1.26 -5.91
C GLY A 75 1.58 -2.33 -6.11
N LEU A 76 2.79 -1.93 -6.53
CA LEU A 76 3.95 -2.84 -6.57
C LEU A 76 4.25 -3.41 -5.17
N ILE A 77 4.25 -2.58 -4.13
CA ILE A 77 4.45 -3.02 -2.74
C ILE A 77 3.31 -3.96 -2.30
N ALA A 78 2.06 -3.66 -2.66
CA ALA A 78 0.91 -4.51 -2.36
C ALA A 78 1.06 -5.90 -2.97
N ILE A 79 1.46 -6.00 -4.25
CA ILE A 79 1.74 -7.28 -4.91
C ILE A 79 2.87 -8.03 -4.20
N MET A 80 3.97 -7.36 -3.84
CA MET A 80 5.09 -8.01 -3.16
C MET A 80 4.71 -8.54 -1.77
N LEU A 81 4.01 -7.73 -0.96
CA LEU A 81 3.67 -8.08 0.43
C LEU A 81 2.48 -9.02 0.56
N GLY A 82 1.48 -8.87 -0.32
CA GLY A 82 0.25 -9.66 -0.32
C GLY A 82 0.36 -10.87 -1.23
N ARG A 83 0.39 -10.62 -2.55
CA ARG A 83 0.30 -11.68 -3.57
C ARG A 83 1.53 -12.59 -3.66
N LEU A 84 2.72 -12.03 -3.51
CA LEU A 84 3.99 -12.77 -3.51
C LEU A 84 4.43 -13.17 -2.10
N GLU A 85 3.68 -12.77 -1.07
CA GLU A 85 3.89 -13.14 0.34
C GLU A 85 5.34 -12.89 0.82
N MET A 86 5.99 -11.83 0.32
CA MET A 86 7.32 -11.45 0.77
C MET A 86 7.29 -10.94 2.21
N ASP A 87 8.37 -11.19 2.95
CA ASP A 87 8.63 -10.37 4.14
C ASP A 87 9.06 -8.94 3.78
N ILE A 88 9.10 -8.06 4.77
CA ILE A 88 9.37 -6.65 4.53
C ILE A 88 10.81 -6.38 4.06
N ASP A 89 11.78 -7.18 4.48
CA ASP A 89 13.18 -6.99 4.12
C ASP A 89 13.44 -7.51 2.69
N GLU A 90 12.80 -8.61 2.31
CA GLU A 90 12.73 -9.11 0.92
C GLU A 90 12.10 -8.07 -0.01
N CYS A 91 10.93 -7.55 0.37
CA CYS A 91 10.20 -6.54 -0.38
C CYS A 91 11.04 -5.26 -0.59
N MET A 92 11.78 -4.81 0.42
CA MET A 92 12.67 -3.65 0.30
C MET A 92 13.82 -3.87 -0.69
N ARG A 93 14.48 -5.03 -0.65
CA ARG A 93 15.55 -5.37 -1.61
C ARG A 93 15.00 -5.45 -3.03
N ALA A 94 13.86 -6.13 -3.19
CA ALA A 94 13.17 -6.27 -4.46
C ALA A 94 12.76 -4.92 -5.04
N TYR A 95 12.22 -4.02 -4.22
CA TYR A 95 11.80 -2.67 -4.62
C TYR A 95 12.96 -1.84 -5.17
N VAL A 96 14.10 -1.82 -4.46
CA VAL A 96 15.31 -1.10 -4.90
C VAL A 96 15.83 -1.65 -6.24
N ASN A 97 15.88 -2.97 -6.38
CA ASN A 97 16.31 -3.60 -7.63
C ASN A 97 15.36 -3.29 -8.78
N PHE A 98 14.06 -3.42 -8.54
CA PHE A 98 13.01 -3.10 -9.52
C PHE A 98 13.11 -1.65 -9.99
N ALA A 99 13.13 -0.68 -9.07
CA ALA A 99 13.24 0.74 -9.42
C ALA A 99 14.53 1.04 -10.21
N GLY A 100 15.64 0.45 -9.78
CA GLY A 100 16.93 0.58 -10.45
C GLY A 100 16.98 -0.07 -11.83
N MET A 101 16.10 -1.02 -12.16
CA MET A 101 15.96 -1.59 -13.50
C MET A 101 14.99 -0.76 -14.36
N SER A 102 13.84 -0.38 -13.80
CA SER A 102 12.76 0.30 -14.53
C SER A 102 13.11 1.72 -14.97
N PHE A 103 13.89 2.46 -14.18
CA PHE A 103 14.23 3.86 -14.45
C PHE A 103 15.62 4.05 -15.10
N ARG A 104 16.17 3.02 -15.77
CA ARG A 104 17.43 3.16 -16.51
C ARG A 104 17.24 3.85 -17.85
N ASP A 105 18.32 4.48 -18.30
CA ASP A 105 18.46 5.05 -19.65
C ASP A 105 17.31 6.02 -19.97
N ALA A 106 17.18 7.06 -19.16
CA ALA A 106 16.20 8.12 -19.39
C ALA A 106 16.36 8.68 -20.81
N VAL A 107 15.26 8.71 -21.55
CA VAL A 107 15.20 9.31 -22.88
C VAL A 107 15.16 10.82 -22.72
N ASP A 108 15.96 11.53 -23.52
CA ASP A 108 15.87 12.98 -23.59
C ASP A 108 14.53 13.39 -24.19
N THR A 109 13.65 13.92 -23.35
CA THR A 109 12.33 14.40 -23.74
C THR A 109 12.36 15.89 -24.12
N SER A 110 13.51 16.45 -24.48
CA SER A 110 13.60 17.78 -25.11
C SER A 110 12.96 17.76 -26.51
N ALA A 111 11.65 17.54 -26.57
CA ALA A 111 10.85 17.57 -27.78
C ALA A 111 10.24 18.95 -27.98
N LEU A 112 10.03 19.30 -29.25
CA LEU A 112 9.25 20.46 -29.70
C LEU A 112 7.89 20.53 -28.98
N GLU A 113 7.39 21.74 -28.74
CA GLU A 113 6.09 21.99 -28.09
C GLU A 113 5.00 21.05 -28.63
N GLY A 114 4.47 20.18 -27.75
CA GLY A 114 3.32 19.32 -28.03
C GLY A 114 3.57 17.81 -28.15
N ASP A 115 4.82 17.33 -28.21
CA ASP A 115 5.12 15.88 -28.29
C ASP A 115 5.42 15.30 -26.88
N VAL A 116 4.43 14.64 -26.28
CA VAL A 116 4.58 13.97 -24.97
C VAL A 116 5.09 12.54 -25.20
N ARG A 117 6.41 12.36 -25.11
CA ARG A 117 7.05 11.03 -25.17
C ARG A 117 7.28 10.45 -23.77
N PRO A 118 7.11 9.13 -23.59
CA PRO A 118 7.53 8.46 -22.36
C PRO A 118 9.01 8.71 -22.08
N ARG A 119 9.33 9.05 -20.83
CA ARG A 119 10.69 9.31 -20.40
C ARG A 119 11.56 8.06 -20.27
N PHE A 120 10.94 6.90 -20.08
CA PHE A 120 11.63 5.63 -19.89
C PHE A 120 11.06 4.56 -20.82
N HIS A 121 11.91 3.61 -21.21
CA HIS A 121 11.50 2.50 -22.05
C HIS A 121 10.62 1.51 -21.28
N SER A 122 9.40 1.26 -21.74
CA SER A 122 8.49 0.27 -21.12
C SER A 122 9.05 -1.15 -21.12
N THR A 123 10.01 -1.46 -22.00
CA THR A 123 10.74 -2.73 -21.97
C THR A 123 11.56 -2.92 -20.69
N HIS A 124 12.12 -1.84 -20.14
CA HIS A 124 12.84 -1.89 -18.86
C HIS A 124 11.90 -2.19 -17.69
N LEU A 125 10.74 -1.55 -17.67
CA LEU A 125 9.68 -1.83 -16.70
C LEU A 125 9.21 -3.29 -16.78
N HIS A 126 8.90 -3.77 -17.98
CA HIS A 126 8.48 -5.16 -18.19
C HIS A 126 9.55 -6.16 -17.74
N ASN A 127 10.82 -5.93 -18.11
CA ASN A 127 11.92 -6.80 -17.70
C ASN A 127 12.14 -6.80 -16.19
N ALA A 128 11.94 -5.66 -15.51
CA ALA A 128 11.99 -5.58 -14.06
C ALA A 128 10.85 -6.39 -13.41
N ALA A 129 9.63 -6.33 -13.95
CA ALA A 129 8.49 -7.10 -13.48
C ALA A 129 8.71 -8.62 -13.68
N VAL A 130 9.18 -9.03 -14.85
CA VAL A 130 9.55 -10.43 -15.15
C VAL A 130 10.62 -10.94 -14.18
N ALA A 131 11.68 -10.15 -13.96
CA ALA A 131 12.76 -10.52 -13.05
C ALA A 131 12.27 -10.67 -11.60
N LEU A 132 11.38 -9.78 -11.16
CA LEU A 132 10.74 -9.86 -9.85
C LEU A 132 9.91 -11.15 -9.71
N VAL A 133 9.04 -11.45 -10.66
CA VAL A 133 8.18 -12.65 -10.64
C VAL A 133 9.02 -13.93 -10.65
N LYS A 134 10.05 -14.00 -11.52
CA LYS A 134 10.98 -15.15 -11.58
C LYS A 134 11.76 -15.35 -10.29
N HIS A 135 12.22 -14.27 -9.64
CA HIS A 135 12.92 -14.36 -8.37
C HIS A 135 12.07 -15.00 -7.26
N ASN A 136 10.74 -14.90 -7.36
CA ASN A 136 9.78 -15.53 -6.44
C ASN A 136 9.38 -16.95 -6.85
N GLY A 137 10.02 -17.53 -7.87
CA GLY A 137 9.72 -18.89 -8.33
C GLY A 137 8.37 -19.03 -9.04
N ILE A 138 7.79 -17.92 -9.52
CA ILE A 138 6.50 -17.91 -10.21
C ILE A 138 6.75 -17.77 -11.72
N SER A 139 5.87 -18.39 -12.53
CA SER A 139 5.91 -18.31 -13.98
C SER A 139 5.42 -16.95 -14.49
N GLU A 140 5.94 -16.48 -15.62
CA GLU A 140 5.49 -15.22 -16.26
C GLU A 140 4.00 -15.27 -16.65
N GLN A 141 3.49 -16.48 -16.93
CA GLN A 141 2.09 -16.72 -17.33
C GLN A 141 1.16 -16.86 -16.12
N THR A 142 1.67 -16.83 -14.89
CA THR A 142 0.84 -16.94 -13.71
C THR A 142 -0.08 -15.72 -13.60
N LEU A 143 -1.38 -15.99 -13.54
CA LEU A 143 -2.40 -14.97 -13.34
C LEU A 143 -2.29 -14.35 -11.94
N LEU A 144 -2.62 -13.07 -11.85
CA LEU A 144 -2.75 -12.37 -10.57
C LEU A 144 -3.74 -13.12 -9.68
N ASN A 145 -4.95 -13.38 -10.20
CA ASN A 145 -5.87 -14.36 -9.64
C ASN A 145 -5.67 -15.71 -10.35
N ASP A 146 -4.94 -16.63 -9.71
CA ASP A 146 -4.68 -17.98 -10.20
C ASP A 146 -5.70 -19.01 -9.69
N GLY A 147 -6.81 -18.56 -9.09
CA GLY A 147 -7.84 -19.41 -8.49
C GLY A 147 -7.47 -20.01 -7.12
N SER A 148 -6.25 -19.77 -6.62
CA SER A 148 -5.87 -20.24 -5.28
C SER A 148 -6.48 -19.37 -4.20
N GLU A 149 -7.04 -20.01 -3.17
CA GLU A 149 -7.54 -19.28 -2.01
C GLU A 149 -6.38 -18.75 -1.17
N ARG A 150 -6.34 -17.43 -0.98
CA ARG A 150 -5.36 -16.72 -0.16
C ARG A 150 -6.02 -16.09 1.04
N LYS A 151 -5.30 -16.10 2.17
CA LYS A 151 -5.69 -15.44 3.41
C LYS A 151 -5.74 -13.91 3.24
N CYS A 152 -4.69 -13.34 2.65
CA CYS A 152 -4.64 -11.93 2.29
C CYS A 152 -5.18 -11.75 0.88
N LYS A 153 -6.17 -10.87 0.73
CA LYS A 153 -6.65 -10.40 -0.56
C LYS A 153 -5.77 -9.25 -1.05
N THR A 154 -5.38 -9.24 -2.32
CA THR A 154 -4.51 -8.20 -2.89
C THR A 154 -5.16 -7.60 -4.12
N PHE A 155 -5.16 -6.26 -4.21
CA PHE A 155 -5.51 -5.59 -5.45
C PHE A 155 -4.61 -4.39 -5.73
N VAL A 156 -4.57 -3.99 -6.99
CA VAL A 156 -3.88 -2.77 -7.42
C VAL A 156 -4.78 -1.89 -8.26
N CYS A 157 -4.63 -0.58 -8.12
CA CYS A 157 -5.37 0.40 -8.89
C CYS A 157 -4.65 0.68 -10.23
N ALA A 158 -5.41 0.63 -11.31
CA ALA A 158 -5.02 1.04 -12.66
C ALA A 158 -6.16 1.86 -13.28
N VAL A 159 -5.88 2.66 -14.30
CA VAL A 159 -6.89 3.38 -15.06
C VAL A 159 -6.96 2.79 -16.47
N ASP A 160 -8.18 2.51 -16.94
CA ASP A 160 -8.41 2.18 -18.34
C ASP A 160 -8.18 3.44 -19.19
N SER A 161 -7.22 3.39 -20.10
CA SER A 161 -6.82 4.56 -20.90
C SER A 161 -7.92 5.03 -21.86
N SER A 162 -8.85 4.15 -22.26
CA SER A 162 -9.93 4.48 -23.19
C SER A 162 -11.11 5.14 -22.47
N THR A 163 -11.53 4.57 -21.33
CA THR A 163 -12.72 5.04 -20.60
C THR A 163 -12.38 6.02 -19.48
N LYS A 164 -11.10 6.10 -19.09
CA LYS A 164 -10.59 6.89 -17.95
C LYS A 164 -11.18 6.47 -16.61
N HIS A 165 -11.79 5.28 -16.54
CA HIS A 165 -12.30 4.74 -15.29
C HIS A 165 -11.20 4.02 -14.51
N LEU A 166 -11.24 4.18 -13.20
CA LEU A 166 -10.45 3.42 -12.27
C LEU A 166 -10.88 1.96 -12.30
N VAL A 167 -9.90 1.05 -12.25
CA VAL A 167 -10.07 -0.39 -12.31
C VAL A 167 -9.18 -1.02 -11.26
N ARG A 168 -9.73 -1.97 -10.52
CA ARG A 168 -9.00 -2.76 -9.53
C ARG A 168 -8.61 -4.10 -10.15
N LEU A 169 -7.32 -4.36 -10.30
CA LEU A 169 -6.80 -5.66 -10.71
C LEU A 169 -6.59 -6.49 -9.43
N ARG A 170 -7.29 -7.61 -9.30
CA ARG A 170 -7.43 -8.37 -8.04
C ARG A 170 -6.80 -9.75 -8.14
N ASP A 171 -6.34 -10.29 -7.01
CA ASP A 171 -5.95 -11.69 -6.85
C ASP A 171 -7.07 -12.61 -6.35
N TYR A 172 -8.30 -12.09 -6.31
CA TYR A 172 -9.54 -12.75 -5.94
C TYR A 172 -10.67 -12.41 -6.90
N SER A 173 -11.75 -13.18 -6.81
CA SER A 173 -12.98 -12.96 -7.56
C SER A 173 -14.05 -12.37 -6.64
N LEU A 174 -14.92 -11.54 -7.20
CA LEU A 174 -16.19 -11.11 -6.62
C LEU A 174 -17.32 -11.74 -7.44
N GLU A 175 -18.46 -12.03 -6.82
CA GLU A 175 -19.56 -12.73 -7.49
C GLU A 175 -20.27 -11.87 -8.55
N ASP A 176 -20.30 -10.56 -8.33
CA ASP A 176 -21.00 -9.56 -9.12
C ASP A 176 -20.10 -8.81 -10.12
N GLU A 177 -18.78 -9.06 -10.10
CA GLU A 177 -17.82 -8.42 -10.99
C GLU A 177 -17.06 -9.40 -11.89
N ILE A 178 -16.90 -9.01 -13.15
CA ILE A 178 -16.08 -9.77 -14.10
C ILE A 178 -14.60 -9.52 -13.81
N SER A 179 -13.90 -10.57 -13.41
CA SER A 179 -12.45 -10.53 -13.20
C SER A 179 -11.69 -10.33 -14.51
N ILE A 180 -10.70 -9.44 -14.49
CA ILE A 180 -9.80 -9.23 -15.62
C ILE A 180 -8.67 -10.26 -15.52
N ALA A 181 -8.58 -11.15 -16.50
CA ALA A 181 -7.47 -12.09 -16.61
C ALA A 181 -6.17 -11.32 -16.93
N VAL A 182 -5.32 -11.17 -15.93
CA VAL A 182 -4.06 -10.43 -16.00
C VAL A 182 -2.96 -11.24 -15.33
N THR A 183 -1.76 -11.26 -15.88
CA THR A 183 -0.60 -11.88 -15.23
C THR A 183 -0.10 -11.03 -14.07
N VAL A 184 0.67 -11.61 -13.14
CA VAL A 184 1.28 -10.83 -12.05
C VAL A 184 2.17 -9.71 -12.60
N GLN A 185 2.98 -9.99 -13.62
CA GLN A 185 3.88 -9.01 -14.23
C GLN A 185 3.12 -7.88 -14.95
N ASP A 186 2.02 -8.20 -15.65
CA ASP A 186 1.24 -7.18 -16.34
C ASP A 186 0.47 -6.30 -15.34
N ALA A 187 0.03 -6.86 -14.21
CA ALA A 187 -0.57 -6.07 -13.14
C ALA A 187 0.44 -5.11 -12.49
N ILE A 188 1.69 -5.57 -12.26
CA ILE A 188 2.79 -4.72 -11.82
C ILE A 188 3.01 -3.58 -12.83
N CYS A 189 3.15 -3.91 -14.11
CA CYS A 189 3.37 -2.91 -15.16
C CYS A 189 2.20 -1.92 -15.23
N ALA A 190 0.94 -2.39 -15.22
CA ALA A 190 -0.25 -1.55 -15.35
C ALA A 190 -0.39 -0.56 -14.20
N THR A 191 -0.18 -1.00 -12.94
CA THR A 191 -0.25 -0.06 -11.81
C THR A 191 0.95 0.88 -11.79
N PHE A 192 2.15 0.44 -12.19
CA PHE A 192 3.39 1.23 -12.09
C PHE A 192 3.63 2.20 -13.26
N ALA A 193 3.07 1.93 -14.44
CA ALA A 193 3.22 2.74 -15.65
C ALA A 193 2.49 4.09 -15.53
N ALA A 194 3.08 5.01 -14.77
CA ALA A 194 2.57 6.36 -14.62
C ALA A 194 2.69 7.14 -15.94
N THR A 195 1.65 7.91 -16.25
CA THR A 195 1.56 8.78 -17.42
C THR A 195 2.80 9.68 -17.48
N THR A 196 3.33 9.93 -18.68
CA THR A 196 4.61 10.64 -18.98
C THR A 196 5.91 9.87 -18.69
N PHE A 197 5.89 8.83 -17.82
CA PHE A 197 7.08 8.02 -17.55
C PHE A 197 7.19 6.79 -18.44
N PHE A 198 6.10 6.07 -18.64
CA PHE A 198 6.06 4.82 -19.42
C PHE A 198 4.88 4.81 -20.38
N GLU A 199 4.95 3.98 -21.42
CA GLU A 199 3.80 3.69 -22.28
C GLU A 199 2.73 2.89 -21.50
N PRO A 200 1.44 3.10 -21.80
CA PRO A 200 0.37 2.27 -21.27
C PRO A 200 0.52 0.78 -21.62
N VAL A 201 0.01 -0.09 -20.75
CA VAL A 201 0.14 -1.54 -20.83
C VAL A 201 -1.13 -2.15 -21.42
N LYS A 202 -0.98 -3.00 -22.44
CA LYS A 202 -2.10 -3.71 -23.05
C LYS A 202 -2.40 -5.00 -22.30
N ILE A 203 -3.62 -5.14 -21.79
CA ILE A 203 -4.13 -6.36 -21.14
C ILE A 203 -5.40 -6.78 -21.87
N GLY A 204 -5.32 -7.92 -22.58
CA GLY A 204 -6.37 -8.33 -23.51
C GLY A 204 -6.63 -7.27 -24.58
N ASN A 205 -7.88 -6.80 -24.67
CA ASN A 205 -8.31 -5.76 -25.60
C ASN A 205 -8.28 -4.34 -25.01
N ARG A 206 -7.86 -4.20 -23.74
CA ARG A 206 -7.87 -2.94 -23.01
C ARG A 206 -6.45 -2.46 -22.79
N THR A 207 -6.31 -1.15 -22.59
CA THR A 207 -5.03 -0.50 -22.34
C THR A 207 -5.12 0.20 -21.00
N PHE A 208 -4.10 0.04 -20.17
CA PHE A 208 -4.09 0.51 -18.78
C PHE A 208 -2.86 1.36 -18.49
N CYS A 209 -3.03 2.36 -17.64
CA CYS A 209 -1.93 3.10 -17.03
C CYS A 209 -2.13 3.16 -15.50
N SER A 210 -1.16 3.75 -14.81
CA SER A 210 -1.19 3.84 -13.35
C SER A 210 -2.47 4.49 -12.83
N GLY A 211 -3.00 3.96 -11.72
CA GLY A 211 -4.14 4.53 -11.01
C GLY A 211 -3.89 5.91 -10.36
N ILE A 212 -2.69 6.46 -10.51
CA ILE A 212 -2.21 7.66 -9.80
C ILE A 212 -3.05 8.92 -10.06
N LEU A 213 -3.72 9.02 -11.22
CA LEU A 213 -4.62 10.13 -11.56
C LEU A 213 -6.07 9.90 -11.11
N GLY A 214 -6.41 8.69 -10.66
CA GLY A 214 -7.75 8.33 -10.20
C GLY A 214 -7.82 8.20 -8.68
N ALA A 215 -6.96 7.39 -8.09
CA ALA A 215 -6.90 7.14 -6.65
C ALA A 215 -5.44 6.89 -6.24
N ASN A 216 -4.64 7.95 -6.05
CA ASN A 216 -3.27 7.76 -5.59
C ASN A 216 -3.20 7.31 -4.14
N ASN A 217 -4.09 7.81 -3.29
CA ASN A 217 -4.36 7.23 -1.98
C ASN A 217 -5.54 6.26 -2.11
N PRO A 218 -5.33 4.94 -2.17
CA PRO A 218 -6.41 3.97 -2.42
C PRO A 218 -7.20 3.63 -1.15
N ALA A 219 -7.26 4.51 -0.15
CA ALA A 219 -7.95 4.24 1.11
C ALA A 219 -9.47 4.05 0.92
N GLN A 220 -10.10 4.81 0.03
CA GLN A 220 -11.51 4.61 -0.33
C GLN A 220 -11.72 3.30 -1.10
N GLU A 221 -10.81 3.00 -2.02
CA GLU A 221 -10.82 1.74 -2.78
C GLU A 221 -10.72 0.52 -1.86
N ILE A 222 -9.88 0.58 -0.83
CA ILE A 222 -9.76 -0.45 0.20
C ILE A 222 -11.06 -0.67 0.95
N GLU A 223 -11.74 0.41 1.30
CA GLU A 223 -13.02 0.34 1.99
C GLU A 223 -14.11 -0.28 1.11
N GLU A 224 -14.20 0.13 -0.15
CA GLU A 224 -15.17 -0.41 -1.10
C GLU A 224 -14.91 -1.90 -1.35
N GLU A 225 -13.66 -2.29 -1.57
CA GLU A 225 -13.31 -3.71 -1.73
C GLU A 225 -13.63 -4.52 -0.48
N ALA A 226 -13.30 -4.01 0.70
CA ALA A 226 -13.63 -4.70 1.92
C ALA A 226 -15.15 -4.83 2.12
N SER A 227 -15.92 -3.82 1.71
CA SER A 227 -17.38 -3.90 1.71
C SER A 227 -17.89 -4.98 0.74
N ASN A 228 -17.36 -5.04 -0.47
CA ASN A 228 -17.76 -6.02 -1.49
C ASN A 228 -17.41 -7.46 -1.07
N ILE A 229 -16.26 -7.66 -0.41
CA ILE A 229 -15.82 -8.99 0.03
C ILE A 229 -16.63 -9.48 1.25
N TRP A 230 -16.78 -8.64 2.27
CA TRP A 230 -17.25 -9.10 3.60
C TRP A 230 -18.64 -8.59 3.97
N CYS A 231 -19.18 -7.60 3.27
CA CYS A 231 -20.50 -7.02 3.53
C CYS A 231 -21.37 -6.87 2.26
N PRO A 232 -21.43 -7.86 1.34
CA PRO A 232 -22.13 -7.71 0.06
C PRO A 232 -23.65 -7.47 0.21
N SER A 233 -24.23 -7.75 1.39
CA SER A 233 -25.68 -7.66 1.65
C SER A 233 -26.06 -6.82 2.88
N LYS A 234 -25.11 -6.13 3.54
CA LYS A 234 -25.34 -5.45 4.84
C LYS A 234 -24.65 -4.08 4.96
N SER A 235 -25.03 -3.35 6.00
CA SER A 235 -24.51 -2.02 6.35
C SER A 235 -23.03 -2.05 6.78
N GLY A 236 -22.20 -1.27 6.07
CA GLY A 236 -20.94 -0.65 6.51
C GLY A 236 -19.82 -1.57 7.00
N VAL A 237 -18.75 -1.71 6.23
CA VAL A 237 -17.53 -2.45 6.65
C VAL A 237 -16.85 -1.89 7.90
N ILE A 238 -17.12 -0.63 8.26
CA ILE A 238 -16.49 0.08 9.39
C ILE A 238 -16.63 -0.69 10.71
N ASP A 239 -17.80 -1.26 10.98
CA ASP A 239 -18.12 -1.93 12.25
C ASP A 239 -17.33 -3.22 12.46
N ILE A 240 -16.84 -3.83 11.38
CA ILE A 240 -16.08 -5.08 11.41
C ILE A 240 -14.57 -4.86 11.24
N VAL A 241 -14.09 -3.61 11.16
CA VAL A 241 -12.66 -3.31 11.01
C VAL A 241 -11.98 -3.20 12.37
N LYS A 242 -10.99 -4.07 12.59
CA LYS A 242 -10.10 -4.04 13.75
C LYS A 242 -9.01 -3.00 13.60
N CYS A 243 -8.38 -2.94 12.43
CA CYS A 243 -7.31 -1.98 12.14
C CYS A 243 -7.31 -1.59 10.66
N PHE A 244 -7.32 -0.31 10.36
CA PHE A 244 -7.09 0.21 9.02
C PHE A 244 -5.83 1.08 9.02
N LEU A 245 -4.79 0.58 8.35
CA LEU A 245 -3.51 1.27 8.17
C LEU A 245 -3.43 1.84 6.75
N SER A 246 -3.31 3.16 6.63
CA SER A 246 -3.02 3.85 5.37
C SER A 246 -1.62 4.48 5.44
N VAL A 247 -0.78 4.23 4.43
CA VAL A 247 0.62 4.68 4.42
C VAL A 247 0.94 5.46 3.16
N GLY A 248 1.31 6.73 3.36
CA GLY A 248 1.70 7.65 2.30
C GLY A 248 3.19 7.61 1.96
N THR A 249 3.51 8.12 0.78
CA THR A 249 4.86 8.21 0.23
C THR A 249 5.56 9.54 0.55
N GLY A 250 5.10 10.26 1.57
CA GLY A 250 5.61 11.57 1.95
C GLY A 250 4.85 12.73 1.32
N ASN A 251 4.72 13.83 2.07
CA ASN A 251 4.18 15.08 1.55
C ASN A 251 5.27 15.78 0.70
N PRO A 252 5.06 15.98 -0.62
CA PRO A 252 5.99 16.75 -1.45
C PRO A 252 6.02 18.25 -1.15
N GLY A 253 5.16 18.74 -0.25
CA GLY A 253 5.04 20.14 0.11
C GLY A 253 4.26 20.97 -0.91
N SER A 254 3.86 22.16 -0.48
CA SER A 254 3.21 23.15 -1.34
C SER A 254 4.27 24.03 -1.99
N GLN A 255 4.74 23.67 -3.19
CA GLN A 255 5.68 24.53 -3.93
C GLN A 255 4.90 25.65 -4.66
N PRO A 256 5.33 26.93 -4.57
CA PRO A 256 4.76 28.01 -5.38
C PRO A 256 4.92 27.73 -6.88
N PHE A 257 3.95 28.19 -7.68
CA PHE A 257 3.85 28.01 -9.15
C PHE A 257 5.08 28.46 -9.97
N SER A 258 6.09 29.08 -9.36
CA SER A 258 7.05 29.95 -10.06
C SER A 258 8.39 29.33 -10.47
N ASN A 259 8.66 28.04 -10.23
CA ASN A 259 9.94 27.44 -10.65
C ASN A 259 9.79 26.60 -11.92
N ILE A 260 10.23 27.22 -13.01
CA ILE A 260 10.21 26.73 -14.39
C ILE A 260 11.10 25.48 -14.51
N MET A 261 10.47 24.31 -14.59
CA MET A 261 10.90 23.13 -15.35
C MET A 261 9.64 22.33 -15.71
N SER A 262 9.30 22.32 -17.01
CA SER A 262 8.14 21.66 -17.66
C SER A 262 6.77 21.80 -16.99
N GLU A 263 5.89 22.65 -17.54
CA GLU A 263 4.50 22.87 -17.08
C GLU A 263 3.68 21.57 -16.91
N TYR A 264 3.95 20.53 -17.70
CA TYR A 264 3.16 19.29 -17.70
C TYR A 264 3.48 18.33 -16.55
N LEU A 265 4.77 18.13 -16.21
CA LEU A 265 5.17 17.27 -15.09
C LEU A 265 4.75 17.86 -13.74
N ASN A 266 4.72 19.19 -13.64
CA ASN A 266 4.27 19.88 -12.43
C ASN A 266 2.77 19.73 -12.22
N LYS A 267 1.95 19.83 -13.27
CA LYS A 267 0.50 19.70 -13.15
C LYS A 267 0.06 18.34 -12.62
N ASP A 268 0.61 17.25 -13.17
CA ASP A 268 0.29 15.89 -12.72
C ASP A 268 0.72 15.65 -11.26
N LEU A 269 1.86 16.22 -10.85
CA LEU A 269 2.31 16.17 -9.45
C LEU A 269 1.41 16.99 -8.51
N PHE A 270 0.90 18.15 -8.94
CA PHE A 270 -0.04 18.94 -8.15
C PHE A 270 -1.39 18.25 -8.01
N ASP A 271 -1.94 17.73 -9.11
CA ASP A 271 -3.21 17.00 -9.11
C ASP A 271 -3.11 15.75 -8.20
N LEU A 272 -1.96 15.08 -8.24
CA LEU A 272 -1.62 13.97 -7.34
C LEU A 272 -1.66 14.35 -5.86
N VAL A 273 -0.99 15.44 -5.49
CA VAL A 273 -0.95 15.94 -4.11
C VAL A 273 -2.34 16.33 -3.64
N ALA A 274 -3.06 17.07 -4.47
CA ALA A 274 -4.41 17.52 -4.18
C ALA A 274 -5.38 16.33 -4.01
N GLU A 275 -5.25 15.29 -4.83
CA GLU A 275 -6.02 14.04 -4.68
C GLU A 275 -5.69 13.36 -3.34
N THR A 276 -4.41 13.15 -3.05
CA THR A 276 -3.99 12.41 -1.85
C THR A 276 -4.42 13.11 -0.56
N GLU A 277 -4.28 14.43 -0.49
CA GLU A 277 -4.74 15.23 0.65
C GLU A 277 -6.28 15.27 0.77
N ARG A 278 -7.01 15.34 -0.36
CA ARG A 278 -8.48 15.31 -0.36
C ARG A 278 -8.98 13.96 0.16
N THR A 279 -8.38 12.87 -0.30
CA THR A 279 -8.74 11.51 0.10
C THR A 279 -8.38 11.26 1.55
N GLU A 280 -7.21 11.71 2.02
CA GLU A 280 -6.84 11.64 3.44
C GLU A 280 -7.84 12.36 4.35
N LYS A 281 -8.22 13.61 4.03
CA LYS A 281 -9.22 14.36 4.80
C LYS A 281 -10.59 13.66 4.82
N SER A 282 -11.02 13.17 3.66
CA SER A 282 -12.29 12.45 3.52
C SER A 282 -12.29 11.16 4.33
N CYS A 283 -11.20 10.39 4.27
CA CYS A 283 -11.04 9.16 5.05
C CYS A 283 -10.96 9.46 6.55
N ALA A 284 -10.19 10.45 6.98
CA ALA A 284 -10.11 10.81 8.40
C ALA A 284 -11.49 11.20 8.98
N ALA A 285 -12.31 11.93 8.22
CA ALA A 285 -13.68 12.26 8.62
C ALA A 285 -14.59 11.02 8.64
N ARG A 286 -14.50 10.16 7.63
CA ARG A 286 -15.31 8.94 7.52
C ARG A 286 -14.97 7.89 8.58
N TRP A 287 -13.70 7.79 8.95
CA TRP A 287 -13.17 6.84 9.91
C TRP A 287 -12.87 7.50 11.27
N ALA A 288 -13.52 8.62 11.58
CA ALA A 288 -13.21 9.44 12.76
C ALA A 288 -13.37 8.69 14.09
N GLU A 289 -14.41 7.85 14.22
CA GLU A 289 -14.60 7.00 15.41
C GLU A 289 -13.45 6.01 15.56
N LEU A 290 -13.04 5.35 14.48
CA LEU A 290 -11.91 4.43 14.48
C LEU A 290 -10.58 5.16 14.72
N LEU A 291 -10.46 6.43 14.32
CA LEU A 291 -9.29 7.26 14.62
C LEU A 291 -9.21 7.60 16.12
N ASP A 292 -10.35 7.89 16.75
CA ASP A 292 -10.44 8.12 18.20
C ASP A 292 -10.08 6.84 18.96
N ASP A 293 -10.65 5.71 18.54
CA ASP A 293 -10.42 4.35 19.09
C ASP A 293 -9.03 3.76 18.83
N LYS A 294 -8.16 4.44 18.08
CA LYS A 294 -6.84 3.90 17.66
C LYS A 294 -6.97 2.60 16.86
N ARG A 295 -7.92 2.59 15.93
CA ARG A 295 -8.16 1.55 14.92
C ARG A 295 -7.89 2.03 13.49
N TYR A 296 -8.01 3.32 13.19
CA TYR A 296 -7.55 3.91 11.93
C TYR A 296 -6.23 4.67 12.13
N PHE A 297 -5.26 4.45 11.24
CA PHE A 297 -3.95 5.07 11.29
C PHE A 297 -3.54 5.55 9.90
N ARG A 298 -3.16 6.82 9.80
CA ARG A 298 -2.49 7.39 8.63
C ARG A 298 -1.04 7.74 8.99
N PHE A 299 -0.09 7.08 8.34
CA PHE A 299 1.32 7.46 8.43
C PHE A 299 1.74 8.10 7.10
N ASN A 300 2.27 9.31 7.16
CA ASN A 300 2.78 10.01 6.00
C ASN A 300 3.87 10.98 6.47
N VAL A 301 5.06 10.91 5.89
CA VAL A 301 6.17 11.80 6.29
C VAL A 301 5.81 13.24 5.90
N GLU A 302 5.74 14.12 6.89
CA GLU A 302 5.23 15.49 6.71
C GLU A 302 6.25 16.44 6.08
N GLN A 303 7.55 16.21 6.31
CA GLN A 303 8.65 17.08 5.88
C GLN A 303 9.90 16.26 5.58
N GLY A 304 10.76 16.77 4.69
CA GLY A 304 12.06 16.19 4.33
C GLY A 304 12.08 15.42 3.02
N LEU A 305 10.94 15.25 2.34
CA LEU A 305 10.81 14.51 1.07
C LEU A 305 10.36 15.38 -0.12
N GLN A 306 10.29 16.70 0.06
CA GLN A 306 9.78 17.65 -0.94
C GLN A 306 10.63 17.70 -2.20
N ASP A 307 11.94 17.64 -2.04
CA ASP A 307 12.89 17.76 -3.15
C ASP A 307 13.29 16.39 -3.74
N VAL A 308 12.56 15.33 -3.41
CA VAL A 308 12.79 13.98 -3.95
C VAL A 308 11.88 13.74 -5.14
N GLY A 309 12.46 13.76 -6.34
CA GLY A 309 11.76 13.42 -7.57
C GLY A 309 11.32 11.95 -7.60
N LEU A 310 10.23 11.66 -8.31
CA LEU A 310 9.59 10.33 -8.33
C LEU A 310 10.50 9.19 -8.84
N TYR A 311 11.52 9.50 -9.62
CA TYR A 311 12.43 8.54 -10.25
C TYR A 311 13.89 8.72 -9.80
N GLU A 312 14.17 9.52 -8.77
CA GLU A 312 15.55 9.77 -8.31
C GLU A 312 16.05 8.63 -7.39
N TYR A 313 16.41 7.48 -7.98
CA TYR A 313 16.77 6.25 -7.25
C TYR A 313 18.24 6.14 -6.78
N ASN A 314 19.01 7.23 -6.88
CA ASN A 314 20.42 7.21 -6.50
C ASN A 314 20.62 7.01 -4.98
N ALA A 315 21.84 6.64 -4.58
CA ALA A 315 22.14 6.33 -3.18
C ALA A 315 21.89 7.51 -2.22
N GLU A 316 22.16 8.74 -2.67
CA GLU A 316 21.95 9.95 -1.89
C GLU A 316 20.46 10.14 -1.54
N LYS A 317 19.57 10.08 -2.53
CA LYS A 317 18.13 10.25 -2.34
C LYS A 317 17.54 9.13 -1.50
N ARG A 318 18.03 7.90 -1.64
CA ARG A 318 17.64 6.78 -0.77
C ARG A 318 18.03 7.02 0.70
N GLY A 319 19.24 7.55 0.95
CA GLY A 319 19.69 7.92 2.29
C GLY A 319 18.88 9.06 2.90
N LEU A 320 18.52 10.06 2.08
CA LEU A 320 17.64 11.15 2.50
C LEU A 320 16.24 10.64 2.86
N ILE A 321 15.65 9.75 2.04
CA ILE A 321 14.36 9.13 2.35
C ILE A 321 14.43 8.38 3.69
N GLU A 322 15.47 7.57 3.90
CA GLU A 322 15.67 6.84 5.15
C GLU A 322 15.75 7.80 6.35
N GLY A 323 16.63 8.81 6.31
CA GLY A 323 16.80 9.75 7.41
C GLY A 323 15.55 10.56 7.73
N ALA A 324 14.81 11.01 6.71
CA ALA A 324 13.56 11.74 6.88
C ALA A 324 12.46 10.86 7.51
N THR A 325 12.29 9.63 7.00
CA THR A 325 11.29 8.69 7.55
C THR A 325 11.65 8.26 8.97
N GLU A 326 12.93 8.03 9.27
CA GLU A 326 13.36 7.73 10.63
C GLU A 326 13.10 8.89 11.61
N SER A 327 13.42 10.12 11.20
CA SER A 327 13.15 11.32 12.00
C SER A 327 11.66 11.47 12.30
N TYR A 328 10.81 11.27 11.28
CA TYR A 328 9.35 11.23 11.44
C TYR A 328 8.90 10.17 12.46
N LEU A 329 9.39 8.93 12.33
CA LEU A 329 9.02 7.82 13.23
C LEU A 329 9.57 7.99 14.67
N LEU A 330 10.63 8.80 14.85
CA LEU A 330 11.20 9.10 16.16
C LEU A 330 10.48 10.24 16.89
N HIS A 331 9.66 11.03 16.19
CA HIS A 331 8.79 12.03 16.79
C HIS A 331 7.84 11.40 17.82
N GLN A 332 7.62 12.06 18.95
CA GLN A 332 6.92 11.45 20.09
C GLN A 332 5.48 11.05 19.75
N ALA A 333 4.77 11.89 18.99
CA ALA A 333 3.42 11.56 18.52
C ALA A 333 3.41 10.29 17.66
N GLN A 334 4.39 10.14 16.76
CA GLN A 334 4.48 8.97 15.89
C GLN A 334 4.93 7.71 16.63
N LYS A 335 5.74 7.84 17.70
CA LYS A 335 6.03 6.73 18.61
C LYS A 335 4.78 6.18 19.28
N PHE A 336 3.84 7.06 19.68
CA PHE A 336 2.55 6.67 20.25
C PHE A 336 1.66 6.03 19.19
N ASN A 337 1.47 6.66 18.03
CA ASN A 337 0.70 6.07 16.92
C ASN A 337 1.23 4.68 16.52
N THR A 338 2.55 4.53 16.39
CA THR A 338 3.18 3.23 16.09
C THR A 338 2.93 2.22 17.21
N ARG A 339 3.00 2.64 18.49
CA ARG A 339 2.74 1.75 19.63
C ARG A 339 1.29 1.25 19.58
N ASP A 340 0.34 2.14 19.35
CA ASP A 340 -1.09 1.85 19.41
C ASP A 340 -1.51 0.97 18.22
N CYS A 341 -1.00 1.25 17.02
CA CYS A 341 -1.16 0.38 15.86
C CYS A 341 -0.61 -1.04 16.12
N VAL A 342 0.62 -1.16 16.63
CA VAL A 342 1.23 -2.46 16.94
C VAL A 342 0.47 -3.22 18.04
N LEU A 343 -0.04 -2.51 19.05
CA LEU A 343 -0.88 -3.11 20.10
C LEU A 343 -2.15 -3.70 19.51
N ASN A 344 -2.84 -2.92 18.68
CA ASN A 344 -4.08 -3.32 18.03
C ASN A 344 -3.88 -4.58 17.16
N LEU A 345 -2.85 -4.57 16.28
CA LEU A 345 -2.50 -5.72 15.45
C LEU A 345 -2.10 -6.96 16.26
N HIS A 346 -1.32 -6.76 17.33
CA HIS A 346 -0.86 -7.88 18.17
C HIS A 346 -2.01 -8.54 18.94
N GLN A 347 -2.99 -7.75 19.41
CA GLN A 347 -4.14 -8.25 20.14
C GLN A 347 -4.95 -9.24 19.30
N LYS A 348 -5.24 -8.89 18.03
CA LYS A 348 -5.91 -9.79 17.07
C LYS A 348 -5.19 -11.13 16.94
N LEU A 349 -3.88 -11.07 16.70
CA LEU A 349 -3.07 -12.26 16.45
C LEU A 349 -2.84 -13.12 17.69
N LYS A 350 -2.91 -12.55 18.90
CA LYS A 350 -2.75 -13.30 20.15
C LYS A 350 -3.92 -14.27 20.33
N ILE A 351 -5.15 -13.82 20.11
CA ILE A 351 -6.31 -14.66 20.39
C ILE A 351 -6.45 -15.80 19.38
N ILE A 352 -6.14 -15.55 18.11
CA ILE A 352 -6.08 -16.60 17.07
C ILE A 352 -5.11 -17.72 17.50
N HIS A 353 -3.94 -17.37 18.04
CA HIS A 353 -2.99 -18.37 18.54
C HIS A 353 -3.54 -19.18 19.73
N CYS A 354 -4.19 -18.52 20.70
CA CYS A 354 -4.79 -19.21 21.86
C CYS A 354 -5.89 -20.21 21.45
N GLN A 355 -6.71 -19.88 20.44
CA GLN A 355 -7.75 -20.78 19.95
C GLN A 355 -7.20 -22.00 19.21
N ILE A 356 -6.15 -21.82 18.40
CA ILE A 356 -5.57 -22.91 17.60
C ILE A 356 -4.71 -23.84 18.47
N PHE A 357 -3.94 -23.29 19.43
CA PHE A 357 -2.92 -24.03 20.16
C PHE A 357 -3.21 -24.22 21.66
N GLY A 358 -4.40 -23.83 22.15
CA GLY A 358 -4.88 -24.16 23.50
C GLY A 358 -4.05 -23.62 24.66
N THR A 359 -3.22 -22.59 24.43
CA THR A 359 -2.34 -22.00 25.45
C THR A 359 -2.81 -20.58 25.74
N CYS A 360 -3.52 -20.40 26.86
CA CYS A 360 -3.90 -19.11 27.43
C CYS A 360 -2.89 -18.63 28.47
#